data_AF-A0A2M8U1W8-F1
#
_entry.id   AF-A0A2M8U1W8-F1
#
_cell.length_a   1.000
_cell.length_b   1.000
_cell.length_c   1.000
_cell.angle_alpha   90.00
_cell.angle_beta   90.00
_cell.angle_gamma   90.00
#
_symmetry.space_group_name_H-M   'P 1'
#
loop_
_entity.id
_entity.type
_entity.pdbx_description
1 polymer ?
#
loop_
_entity_poly.entity_id
_entity_poly.type
_entity_poly.pdbx_seq_one_letter_code
_entity_poly.pdbx_strand_id
1 'polypeptide(L)'
;MTLPHRSSLHPQPPQNLEAAFGGARREGGVEALLSDDSRQLLAAWKSWRSKRLLPHRRDMDLVSIARLMPRLVLLEAFSPQRMIFRLAGTEIETVAGLRLMGRDHIAMAQPDQRAARSRLLWGAATQPCGALAFHPISHPDSGRPHQIETFVLPVLPDDSTAPMQLIGLAAHLPVLEAGSHVTRPLEYAGARPHFLDIGGGIPA
;
A
#
# COMPACT_ATOMS: atom_id res chain seq x y z
N MET A 1 -43.04 11.29 19.68
CA MET A 1 -42.20 12.39 19.16
C MET A 1 -40.87 11.76 18.78
N THR A 2 -40.75 11.36 17.52
CA THR A 2 -39.71 10.42 17.04
C THR A 2 -38.73 11.21 16.18
N LEU A 3 -37.47 11.31 16.62
CA LEU A 3 -36.40 11.96 15.87
C LEU A 3 -36.02 11.10 14.64
N PRO A 4 -35.84 11.68 13.45
CA PRO A 4 -35.39 10.91 12.30
C PRO A 4 -33.88 10.66 12.36
N HIS A 5 -33.50 9.40 12.10
CA HIS A 5 -32.13 8.95 11.87
C HIS A 5 -31.54 9.74 10.68
N ARG A 6 -30.52 10.57 10.93
CA ARG A 6 -29.66 11.10 9.87
C ARG A 6 -28.82 9.95 9.33
N SER A 7 -29.19 9.42 8.18
CA SER A 7 -28.32 8.59 7.35
C SER A 7 -27.08 9.40 6.96
N SER A 8 -25.92 8.98 7.44
CA SER A 8 -24.62 9.49 7.01
C SER A 8 -24.42 9.12 5.55
N LEU A 9 -24.75 10.05 4.65
CA LEU A 9 -24.33 10.00 3.25
C LEU A 9 -22.81 10.14 3.20
N HIS A 10 -22.10 9.01 3.15
CA HIS A 10 -20.73 9.02 2.64
C HIS A 10 -20.80 9.49 1.18
N PRO A 11 -20.14 10.60 0.81
CA PRO A 11 -20.06 10.98 -0.58
C PRO A 11 -19.34 9.86 -1.34
N GLN A 12 -20.05 9.26 -2.30
CA GLN A 12 -19.42 8.38 -3.27
C GLN A 12 -18.36 9.21 -4.03
N PRO A 13 -17.11 8.73 -4.14
CA PRO A 13 -16.11 9.46 -4.91
C PRO A 13 -16.60 9.61 -6.36
N PRO A 14 -16.36 10.77 -7.01
CA PRO A 14 -16.82 11.00 -8.36
C PRO A 14 -16.23 9.97 -9.33
N GLN A 15 -17.09 9.36 -10.15
CA GLN A 15 -16.75 8.37 -11.19
C GLN A 15 -15.68 8.88 -12.19
N ASN A 16 -15.48 10.20 -12.27
CA ASN A 16 -14.53 10.85 -13.17
C ASN A 16 -13.05 10.76 -12.74
N LEU A 17 -12.75 10.35 -11.50
CA LEU A 17 -11.35 10.13 -11.09
C LEU A 17 -10.76 8.87 -11.76
N GLU A 18 -11.60 7.87 -12.08
CA GLU A 18 -11.17 6.64 -12.77
C GLU A 18 -10.67 6.93 -14.19
N ALA A 19 -11.28 7.88 -14.90
CA ALA A 19 -10.92 8.21 -16.28
C ALA A 19 -9.64 9.06 -16.39
N ALA A 20 -9.40 9.94 -15.42
CA ALA A 20 -8.23 10.82 -15.42
C ALA A 20 -6.91 10.07 -15.16
N PHE A 21 -6.97 8.90 -14.50
CA PHE A 21 -5.80 8.11 -14.12
C PHE A 21 -5.78 6.68 -14.67
N GLY A 22 -6.81 6.26 -15.43
CA GLY A 22 -6.96 4.87 -15.89
C GLY A 22 -7.68 4.70 -17.23
N GLY A 23 -7.69 5.72 -18.09
CA GLY A 23 -8.36 5.69 -19.39
C GLY A 23 -7.50 5.20 -20.56
N ALA A 24 -6.86 4.05 -20.47
CA ALA A 24 -6.41 3.31 -21.66
C ALA A 24 -6.05 1.88 -21.27
N ARG A 25 -6.62 0.91 -21.99
CA ARG A 25 -6.14 -0.48 -22.01
C ARG A 25 -4.74 -0.45 -22.67
N ARG A 26 -3.71 -0.14 -21.87
CA ARG A 26 -2.32 -0.18 -22.31
C ARG A 26 -1.92 -1.64 -22.45
N GLU A 27 -1.49 -2.05 -23.64
CA GLU A 27 -0.71 -3.27 -23.82
C GLU A 27 0.50 -3.18 -22.85
N GLY A 28 0.58 -4.03 -21.82
CA GLY A 28 1.66 -3.94 -20.83
C GLY A 28 1.44 -4.50 -19.42
N GLY A 29 0.28 -5.11 -19.12
CA GLY A 29 0.05 -5.76 -17.81
C GLY A 29 0.09 -4.80 -16.61
N VAL A 30 0.16 -5.34 -15.40
CA VAL A 30 0.17 -4.52 -14.15
C VAL A 30 1.40 -3.61 -14.07
N GLU A 31 2.55 -4.02 -14.63
CA GLU A 31 3.75 -3.18 -14.64
C GLU A 31 3.51 -1.84 -15.33
N ALA A 32 2.68 -1.78 -16.39
CA ALA A 32 2.35 -0.53 -17.08
C ALA A 32 1.64 0.49 -16.19
N LEU A 33 0.96 0.04 -15.12
CA LEU A 33 0.20 0.88 -14.19
C LEU A 33 1.05 1.49 -13.06
N LEU A 34 2.27 1.00 -12.84
CA LEU A 34 3.11 1.45 -11.73
C LEU A 34 3.55 2.91 -11.88
N SER A 35 3.60 3.67 -10.79
CA SER A 35 4.35 4.94 -10.75
C SER A 35 5.84 4.70 -11.00
N ASP A 36 6.58 5.76 -11.37
CA ASP A 36 8.03 5.67 -11.57
C ASP A 36 8.77 5.24 -10.30
N ASP A 37 8.28 5.61 -9.12
CA ASP A 37 8.87 5.18 -7.86
C ASP A 37 8.58 3.70 -7.57
N SER A 38 7.38 3.20 -7.88
CA SER A 38 7.07 1.78 -7.77
C SER A 38 7.85 0.93 -8.79
N ARG A 39 8.10 1.45 -10.00
CA ARG A 39 9.00 0.80 -10.98
C ARG A 39 10.43 0.70 -10.46
N GLN A 40 10.92 1.73 -9.77
CA GLN A 40 12.25 1.71 -9.16
C GLN A 40 12.34 0.71 -8.01
N LEU A 41 11.32 0.64 -7.13
CA LEU A 41 11.27 -0.39 -6.10
C LEU A 41 11.26 -1.79 -6.74
N LEU A 42 10.45 -2.00 -7.79
CA LEU A 42 10.41 -3.27 -8.51
C LEU A 42 11.77 -3.64 -9.11
N ALA A 43 12.47 -2.68 -9.73
CA ALA A 43 13.79 -2.90 -10.32
C ALA A 43 14.83 -3.28 -9.25
N ALA A 44 14.86 -2.57 -8.12
CA ALA A 44 15.74 -2.90 -7.00
C ALA A 44 15.41 -4.28 -6.42
N TRP A 45 14.14 -4.58 -6.22
CA TRP A 45 13.69 -5.88 -5.73
C TRP A 45 14.07 -7.04 -6.68
N LYS A 46 13.90 -6.84 -7.99
CA LYS A 46 14.36 -7.79 -9.03
C LYS A 46 15.88 -7.97 -8.99
N SER A 47 16.64 -6.93 -8.67
CA SER A 47 18.10 -7.02 -8.48
C SER A 47 18.46 -7.84 -7.23
N TRP A 48 17.86 -7.56 -6.08
CA TRP A 48 18.14 -8.26 -4.81
C TRP A 48 17.85 -9.76 -4.88
N ARG A 49 16.76 -10.16 -5.53
CA ARG A 49 16.42 -11.59 -5.63
C ARG A 49 17.36 -12.36 -6.56
N SER A 50 18.00 -11.65 -7.51
CA SER A 50 18.78 -12.25 -8.59
C SER A 50 17.96 -13.31 -9.35
N LYS A 51 18.39 -14.58 -9.35
CA LYS A 51 17.70 -15.69 -10.01
C LYS A 51 16.67 -16.41 -9.13
N ARG A 52 16.54 -16.06 -7.85
CA ARG A 52 15.58 -16.68 -6.92
C ARG A 52 14.18 -16.10 -7.14
N LEU A 53 13.18 -16.83 -6.65
CA LEU A 53 11.79 -16.33 -6.66
C LEU A 53 11.68 -15.04 -5.83
N LEU A 54 12.24 -15.05 -4.62
CA LEU A 54 12.19 -13.95 -3.64
C LEU A 54 13.59 -13.60 -3.13
N PRO A 55 13.86 -12.33 -2.80
CA PRO A 55 15.05 -11.96 -2.03
C PRO A 55 14.87 -12.34 -0.55
N HIS A 56 15.97 -12.65 0.14
CA HIS A 56 15.98 -12.55 1.59
C HIS A 56 16.13 -11.10 2.03
N ARG A 57 15.68 -10.80 3.24
CA ARG A 57 15.87 -9.51 3.88
C ARG A 57 17.33 -9.05 3.85
N ARG A 58 18.29 -9.93 4.14
CA ARG A 58 19.72 -9.61 4.08
C ARG A 58 20.22 -9.17 2.70
N ASP A 59 19.50 -9.51 1.63
CA ASP A 59 19.88 -9.17 0.25
C ASP A 59 19.42 -7.75 -0.14
N MET A 60 18.57 -7.13 0.68
CA MET A 60 18.04 -5.80 0.41
C MET A 60 19.10 -4.72 0.60
N ASP A 61 19.51 -4.08 -0.49
CA ASP A 61 20.29 -2.86 -0.44
C ASP A 61 19.37 -1.64 -0.40
N LEU A 62 18.98 -1.22 0.80
CA LEU A 62 18.16 -0.03 1.00
C LEU A 62 18.88 1.27 0.61
N VAL A 63 20.22 1.28 0.56
CA VAL A 63 20.99 2.46 0.13
C VAL A 63 20.74 2.74 -1.35
N SER A 64 20.64 1.68 -2.17
CA SER A 64 20.32 1.81 -3.61
C SER A 64 18.96 2.49 -3.88
N ILE A 65 18.05 2.49 -2.90
CA ILE A 65 16.73 3.11 -2.98
C ILE A 65 16.51 4.19 -1.91
N ALA A 66 17.58 4.83 -1.42
CA ALA A 66 17.51 5.82 -0.34
C ALA A 66 16.45 6.92 -0.58
N ARG A 67 16.28 7.38 -1.83
CA ARG A 67 15.24 8.36 -2.24
C ARG A 67 13.79 7.90 -2.01
N LEU A 68 13.56 6.60 -1.90
CA LEU A 68 12.23 6.01 -1.68
C LEU A 68 11.94 5.82 -0.19
N MET A 69 12.96 5.86 0.67
CA MET A 69 12.83 5.55 2.10
C MET A 69 11.77 6.36 2.86
N PRO A 70 11.55 7.68 2.60
CA PRO A 70 10.48 8.43 3.25
C PRO A 70 9.07 7.90 2.96
N ARG A 71 8.93 7.09 1.90
CA ARG A 71 7.66 6.55 1.39
C ARG A 71 7.61 5.03 1.42
N LEU A 72 8.55 4.41 2.12
CA LEU A 72 8.71 2.96 2.19
C LEU A 72 8.06 2.40 3.46
N VAL A 73 7.49 1.21 3.38
CA VAL A 73 7.03 0.44 4.54
C VAL A 73 7.58 -0.96 4.51
N LEU A 74 7.64 -1.57 5.68
CA LEU A 74 7.91 -2.98 5.83
C LEU A 74 6.89 -3.56 6.80
N LEU A 75 6.15 -4.55 6.34
CA LEU A 75 5.17 -5.28 7.13
C LEU A 75 5.68 -6.69 7.41
N GLU A 76 5.35 -7.21 8.60
CA GLU A 76 5.41 -8.64 8.90
C GLU A 76 4.00 -9.23 8.90
N ALA A 77 3.77 -10.25 8.08
CA ALA A 77 2.49 -10.92 7.92
C ALA A 77 2.38 -12.15 8.85
N PHE A 78 1.80 -11.97 10.03
CA PHE A 78 1.61 -13.05 11.01
C PHE A 78 0.39 -13.91 10.67
N SER A 79 -0.69 -13.28 10.21
CA SER A 79 -1.93 -13.94 9.81
C SER A 79 -2.72 -13.01 8.88
N PRO A 80 -3.81 -13.47 8.25
CA PRO A 80 -4.63 -12.60 7.42
C PRO A 80 -5.20 -11.40 8.20
N GLN A 81 -5.37 -11.52 9.52
CA GLN A 81 -5.92 -10.46 10.37
C GLN A 81 -4.86 -9.64 11.10
N ARG A 82 -3.57 -9.98 10.96
CA ARG A 82 -2.50 -9.36 11.75
C ARG A 82 -1.24 -9.12 10.91
N MET A 83 -0.99 -7.85 10.60
CA MET A 83 0.20 -7.43 9.85
C MET A 83 0.87 -6.24 10.52
N ILE A 84 2.10 -6.39 10.99
CA ILE A 84 2.75 -5.38 11.86
C ILE A 84 3.75 -4.55 11.07
N PHE A 85 3.65 -3.22 11.18
CA PHE A 85 4.69 -2.32 10.69
C PHE A 85 6.00 -2.51 11.44
N ARG A 86 7.06 -2.83 10.71
CA ARG A 86 8.44 -2.86 11.21
C ARG A 86 9.24 -1.65 10.76
N LEU A 87 8.86 -1.05 9.64
CA LEU A 87 9.36 0.21 9.15
C LEU A 87 8.20 0.98 8.51
N ALA A 88 8.19 2.29 8.72
CA ALA A 88 7.37 3.23 7.97
C ALA A 88 8.17 4.51 7.73
N GLY A 89 8.17 4.97 6.49
CA GLY A 89 8.86 6.18 6.08
C GLY A 89 8.20 7.43 6.66
N THR A 90 9.00 8.49 6.80
CA THR A 90 8.61 9.73 7.47
C THR A 90 7.46 10.46 6.77
N GLU A 91 7.38 10.44 5.43
CA GLU A 91 6.26 11.05 4.72
C GLU A 91 4.96 10.27 4.94
N ILE A 92 5.04 8.94 5.04
CA ILE A 92 3.87 8.12 5.38
C ILE A 92 3.39 8.43 6.79
N GLU A 93 4.29 8.48 7.77
CA GLU A 93 3.90 8.81 9.16
C GLU A 93 3.35 10.24 9.26
N THR A 94 3.89 11.18 8.47
CA THR A 94 3.39 12.55 8.37
C THR A 94 1.95 12.59 7.85
N VAL A 95 1.69 11.92 6.72
CA VAL A 95 0.35 11.84 6.11
C VAL A 95 -0.62 11.00 6.96
N ALA A 96 -0.13 10.01 7.71
CA ALA A 96 -0.94 9.24 8.65
C ALA A 96 -1.25 10.01 9.93
N GLY A 97 -0.48 11.05 10.26
CA GLY A 97 -0.60 11.82 11.50
C GLY A 97 -0.16 11.06 12.76
N LEU A 98 0.52 9.91 12.62
CA LEU A 98 0.88 9.06 13.74
C LEU A 98 2.05 8.13 13.42
N ARG A 99 2.81 7.76 14.46
CA ARG A 99 3.88 6.75 14.37
C ARG A 99 3.30 5.37 14.07
N LEU A 100 3.74 4.75 12.98
CA LEU A 100 3.19 3.49 12.47
C LEU A 100 3.92 2.26 13.00
N MET A 101 5.21 2.37 13.31
CA MET A 101 6.01 1.25 13.80
C MET A 101 5.34 0.53 14.98
N GLY A 102 5.22 -0.79 14.87
CA GLY A 102 4.59 -1.67 15.87
C GLY A 102 3.07 -1.77 15.78
N ARG A 103 2.41 -0.95 14.96
CA ARG A 103 0.95 -1.00 14.77
C ARG A 103 0.54 -2.08 13.78
N ASP A 104 -0.69 -2.55 13.95
CA ASP A 104 -1.31 -3.53 13.06
C ASP A 104 -2.02 -2.84 11.89
N HIS A 105 -1.47 -3.01 10.69
CA HIS A 105 -1.97 -2.44 9.45
C HIS A 105 -3.40 -2.89 9.11
N ILE A 106 -3.80 -4.11 9.50
CA ILE A 106 -5.17 -4.59 9.29
C ILE A 106 -6.11 -3.94 10.29
N ALA A 107 -5.76 -3.92 11.57
CA ALA A 107 -6.62 -3.35 12.63
C ALA A 107 -6.87 -1.84 12.44
N MET A 108 -5.91 -1.13 11.85
CA MET A 108 -6.03 0.30 11.51
C MET A 108 -7.04 0.59 10.40
N ALA A 109 -7.43 -0.39 9.58
CA ALA A 109 -8.47 -0.19 8.57
C ALA A 109 -9.86 -0.11 9.21
N GLN A 110 -10.76 0.64 8.58
CA GLN A 110 -12.18 0.60 8.93
C GLN A 110 -12.70 -0.84 8.84
N PRO A 111 -13.62 -1.26 9.75
CA PRO A 111 -14.03 -2.67 9.87
C PRO A 111 -14.46 -3.32 8.54
N ASP A 112 -15.16 -2.58 7.69
CA ASP A 112 -15.64 -3.00 6.37
C ASP A 112 -14.52 -3.14 5.33
N GLN A 113 -13.40 -2.43 5.50
CA GLN A 113 -12.23 -2.46 4.61
C GLN A 113 -11.20 -3.52 4.99
N ARG A 114 -11.24 -4.04 6.23
CA ARG A 114 -10.26 -5.02 6.74
C ARG A 114 -10.17 -6.26 5.87
N ALA A 115 -11.28 -6.80 5.41
CA ALA A 115 -11.32 -8.01 4.59
C ALA A 115 -10.69 -7.80 3.20
N ALA A 116 -10.91 -6.63 2.57
CA ALA A 116 -10.30 -6.31 1.28
C ALA A 116 -8.78 -6.11 1.42
N ARG A 117 -8.36 -5.34 2.42
CA ARG A 117 -6.94 -5.11 2.74
C ARG A 117 -6.22 -6.42 3.08
N SER A 118 -6.85 -7.26 3.89
CA SER A 118 -6.37 -8.59 4.25
C SER A 118 -6.15 -9.46 3.01
N ARG A 119 -7.17 -9.59 2.14
CA ARG A 119 -7.06 -10.39 0.91
C ARG A 119 -5.88 -9.96 0.02
N LEU A 120 -5.70 -8.65 -0.17
CA LEU A 120 -4.61 -8.12 -0.99
C LEU A 120 -3.23 -8.49 -0.44
N LEU A 121 -2.97 -8.15 0.82
CA LEU A 121 -1.64 -8.31 1.42
C LEU A 121 -1.35 -9.76 1.80
N TRP A 122 -2.35 -10.47 2.32
CA TRP A 122 -2.20 -11.88 2.67
C TRP A 122 -2.03 -12.73 1.42
N GLY A 123 -2.82 -12.46 0.37
CA GLY A 123 -2.66 -13.12 -0.92
C GLY A 123 -1.25 -12.94 -1.48
N ALA A 124 -0.72 -11.72 -1.46
CA ALA A 124 0.66 -11.44 -1.90
C ALA A 124 1.74 -12.10 -1.02
N ALA A 125 1.46 -12.35 0.27
CA ALA A 125 2.38 -13.03 1.17
C ALA A 125 2.37 -14.56 1.00
N THR A 126 1.18 -15.17 0.79
CA THR A 126 1.04 -16.63 0.73
C THR A 126 1.12 -17.22 -0.67
N GLN A 127 0.76 -16.44 -1.70
CA GLN A 127 1.00 -16.73 -3.11
C GLN A 127 1.92 -15.62 -3.64
N PRO A 128 3.25 -15.76 -3.52
CA PRO A 128 4.18 -14.64 -3.69
C PRO A 128 4.01 -13.95 -5.05
N CYS A 129 3.50 -12.72 -5.00
CA CYS A 129 3.24 -11.85 -6.15
C CYS A 129 3.38 -10.39 -5.71
N GLY A 130 3.54 -9.48 -6.67
CA GLY A 130 3.41 -8.05 -6.39
C GLY A 130 1.94 -7.67 -6.24
N ALA A 131 1.63 -6.76 -5.34
CA ALA A 131 0.27 -6.25 -5.13
C ALA A 131 0.24 -4.73 -5.25
N LEU A 132 -0.49 -4.24 -6.25
CA LEU A 132 -0.72 -2.84 -6.53
C LEU A 132 -2.17 -2.48 -6.18
N ALA A 133 -2.37 -1.33 -5.56
CA ALA A 133 -3.68 -0.78 -5.31
C ALA A 133 -3.66 0.74 -5.40
N PHE A 134 -4.74 1.29 -5.94
CA PHE A 134 -5.01 2.72 -5.94
C PHE A 134 -6.09 3.03 -4.93
N HIS A 135 -5.85 4.04 -4.10
CA HIS A 135 -6.74 4.38 -3.01
C HIS A 135 -7.18 5.83 -3.13
N PRO A 136 -8.47 6.10 -3.38
CA PRO A 136 -8.99 7.43 -3.25
C PRO A 136 -9.04 7.80 -1.77
N ILE A 137 -8.54 8.99 -1.47
CA ILE A 137 -8.51 9.60 -0.15
C ILE A 137 -9.03 11.04 -0.26
N SER A 138 -9.38 11.65 0.86
CA SER A 138 -9.55 13.10 0.92
C SER A 138 -8.20 13.74 1.28
N HIS A 139 -7.76 14.73 0.52
CA HIS A 139 -6.54 15.48 0.85
C HIS A 139 -6.68 16.09 2.25
N PRO A 140 -5.72 15.89 3.17
CA PRO A 140 -5.88 16.31 4.56
C PRO A 140 -6.16 17.81 4.74
N ASP A 141 -5.50 18.67 3.96
CA ASP A 141 -5.69 20.13 4.05
C ASP A 141 -6.89 20.66 3.28
N SER A 142 -7.00 20.30 2.00
CA SER A 142 -7.99 20.90 1.10
C SER A 142 -9.33 20.18 1.08
N GLY A 143 -9.39 18.95 1.63
CA GLY A 143 -10.55 18.06 1.51
C GLY A 143 -10.86 17.59 0.09
N ARG A 144 -10.06 18.00 -0.91
CA ARG A 144 -10.26 17.63 -2.31
C ARG A 144 -9.98 16.14 -2.52
N PRO A 145 -10.66 15.48 -3.46
CA PRO A 145 -10.32 14.12 -3.85
C PRO A 145 -8.86 14.03 -4.26
N HIS A 146 -8.17 13.04 -3.70
CA HIS A 146 -6.78 12.73 -3.98
C HIS A 146 -6.65 11.21 -4.13
N GLN A 147 -5.62 10.73 -4.84
CA GLN A 147 -5.40 9.30 -5.02
C GLN A 147 -3.96 8.96 -4.68
N ILE A 148 -3.78 7.96 -3.84
CA ILE A 148 -2.47 7.38 -3.56
C ILE A 148 -2.34 6.03 -4.24
N GLU A 149 -1.10 5.68 -4.60
CA GLU A 149 -0.74 4.36 -5.09
C GLU A 149 0.00 3.61 -3.98
N THR A 150 -0.38 2.37 -3.71
CA THR A 150 0.43 1.47 -2.87
C THR A 150 0.86 0.27 -3.67
N PHE A 151 2.15 -0.04 -3.62
CA PHE A 151 2.71 -1.22 -4.26
C PHE A 151 3.54 -2.01 -3.25
N VAL A 152 3.27 -3.32 -3.13
CA VAL A 152 3.97 -4.19 -2.18
C VAL A 152 4.56 -5.42 -2.88
N LEU A 153 5.69 -5.86 -2.36
CA LEU A 153 6.42 -7.04 -2.84
C LEU A 153 6.84 -7.93 -1.65
N PRO A 154 6.77 -9.25 -1.79
CA PRO A 154 7.19 -10.18 -0.74
C PRO A 154 8.71 -10.26 -0.61
N VAL A 155 9.17 -10.45 0.62
CA VAL A 155 10.57 -10.63 1.00
C VAL A 155 10.64 -11.76 2.02
N LEU A 156 11.58 -12.69 1.83
CA LEU A 156 11.81 -13.75 2.79
C LEU A 156 12.50 -13.19 4.04
N PRO A 157 12.05 -13.56 5.24
CA PRO A 157 12.82 -13.28 6.44
C PRO A 157 14.17 -14.01 6.40
N ASP A 158 15.13 -13.56 7.21
CA ASP A 158 16.41 -14.24 7.35
C ASP A 158 16.32 -15.47 8.26
N ASP A 159 15.39 -15.44 9.23
CA ASP A 159 15.03 -16.55 10.12
C ASP A 159 13.78 -17.26 9.57
N SER A 160 13.86 -18.58 9.37
CA SER A 160 12.75 -19.39 8.85
C SER A 160 11.54 -19.47 9.79
N THR A 161 11.69 -19.13 11.07
CA THR A 161 10.59 -19.08 12.04
C THR A 161 9.89 -17.72 12.08
N ALA A 162 10.48 -16.69 11.46
CA ALA A 162 9.89 -15.37 11.39
C ALA A 162 8.78 -15.31 10.33
N PRO A 163 7.77 -14.43 10.51
CA PRO A 163 6.71 -14.25 9.52
C PRO A 163 7.24 -13.73 8.18
N MET A 164 6.52 -14.01 7.10
CA MET A 164 6.77 -13.43 5.77
C MET A 164 6.78 -11.90 5.86
N GLN A 165 7.69 -11.26 5.13
CA GLN A 165 7.78 -9.81 5.08
C GLN A 165 7.24 -9.27 3.76
N LEU A 166 6.63 -8.08 3.82
CA LEU A 166 6.21 -7.32 2.64
C LEU A 166 6.92 -5.96 2.67
N ILE A 167 7.72 -5.66 1.66
CA ILE A 167 8.22 -4.31 1.42
C ILE A 167 7.20 -3.56 0.57
N GLY A 168 6.83 -2.36 0.98
CA GLY A 168 5.83 -1.55 0.30
C GLY A 168 6.30 -0.13 0.03
N LEU A 169 5.71 0.48 -0.98
CA LEU A 169 5.89 1.89 -1.31
C LEU A 169 4.51 2.56 -1.42
N ALA A 170 4.39 3.78 -0.89
CA ALA A 170 3.26 4.66 -1.14
C ALA A 170 3.69 5.80 -2.08
N ALA A 171 3.18 5.81 -3.31
CA ALA A 171 3.40 6.89 -4.27
C ALA A 171 2.23 7.88 -4.31
N HIS A 172 2.52 9.08 -4.81
CA HIS A 172 1.59 10.21 -4.86
C HIS A 172 0.98 10.57 -3.48
N LEU A 173 1.76 10.49 -2.40
CA LEU A 173 1.31 11.00 -1.11
C LEU A 173 0.95 12.49 -1.21
N PRO A 174 -0.11 12.95 -0.53
CA PRO A 174 -0.43 14.38 -0.49
C PRO A 174 0.69 15.16 0.19
N VAL A 175 1.01 16.33 -0.36
CA VAL A 175 1.93 17.28 0.27
C VAL A 175 1.12 18.10 1.26
N LEU A 176 1.53 18.10 2.53
CA LEU A 176 0.85 18.85 3.57
C LEU A 176 1.37 20.28 3.65
N GLU A 177 0.46 21.23 3.86
CA GLU A 177 0.81 22.62 4.16
C GLU A 177 1.54 22.74 5.50
N ALA A 178 2.42 23.73 5.62
CA ALA A 178 3.18 23.95 6.85
C ALA A 178 2.25 24.23 8.04
N GLY A 179 2.40 23.46 9.12
CA GLY A 179 1.53 23.55 10.30
C GLY A 179 0.22 22.78 10.18
N SER A 180 0.02 22.03 9.09
CA SER A 180 -1.10 21.08 9.00
C SER A 180 -0.98 20.00 10.07
N HIS A 181 -2.14 19.64 10.62
CA HIS A 181 -2.29 18.47 11.46
C HIS A 181 -3.32 17.55 10.82
N VAL A 182 -2.92 16.31 10.56
CA VAL A 182 -3.84 15.27 10.09
C VAL A 182 -4.83 14.97 11.22
N THR A 183 -6.05 15.46 11.08
CA THR A 183 -7.11 15.31 12.10
C THR A 183 -7.96 14.06 11.91
N ARG A 184 -7.81 13.36 10.77
CA ARG A 184 -8.54 12.14 10.43
C ARG A 184 -7.61 11.09 9.83
N PRO A 185 -7.74 9.80 10.21
CA PRO A 185 -7.01 8.72 9.57
C PRO A 185 -7.25 8.72 8.06
N LEU A 186 -6.24 8.32 7.29
CA LEU A 186 -6.40 8.13 5.84
C LEU A 186 -7.50 7.09 5.58
N GLU A 187 -8.62 7.54 5.04
CA GLU A 187 -9.74 6.67 4.67
C GLU A 187 -9.53 6.13 3.27
N TYR A 188 -9.48 4.81 3.17
CA TYR A 188 -9.31 4.09 1.91
C TYR A 188 -10.70 3.67 1.42
N ALA A 189 -11.28 4.40 0.47
CA ALA A 189 -12.56 4.01 -0.11
C ALA A 189 -12.34 3.09 -1.31
N GLY A 190 -12.57 1.79 -1.17
CA GLY A 190 -12.61 0.86 -2.31
C GLY A 190 -11.31 0.83 -3.15
N ALA A 191 -10.37 -0.02 -2.75
CA ALA A 191 -9.18 -0.28 -3.55
C ALA A 191 -9.50 -1.26 -4.68
N ARG A 192 -9.08 -0.95 -5.92
CA ARG A 192 -8.97 -1.98 -6.98
C ARG A 192 -7.59 -2.65 -6.86
N PRO A 193 -7.52 -3.92 -6.44
CA PRO A 193 -6.26 -4.64 -6.38
C PRO A 193 -5.85 -5.11 -7.78
N HIS A 194 -4.55 -5.03 -8.05
CA HIS A 194 -3.91 -5.58 -9.22
C HIS A 194 -2.73 -6.44 -8.76
N PHE A 195 -2.70 -7.72 -9.16
CA PHE A 195 -1.59 -8.61 -8.85
C PHE A 195 -0.61 -8.67 -10.01
N LEU A 196 0.68 -8.49 -9.70
CA LEU A 196 1.79 -8.67 -10.62
C LEU A 196 2.39 -10.06 -10.39
N ASP A 197 2.31 -10.94 -11.37
CA ASP A 197 3.03 -12.22 -11.32
C ASP A 197 4.54 -11.98 -11.38
N ILE A 198 5.26 -12.47 -10.36
CA ILE A 198 6.72 -12.38 -10.24
C ILE A 198 7.42 -13.72 -10.55
N GLY A 199 6.68 -14.69 -11.09
CA GLY A 199 7.06 -16.08 -11.35
C GLY A 199 6.46 -17.08 -10.34
N GLY A 200 5.59 -16.60 -9.43
CA GLY A 200 4.93 -17.41 -8.40
C GLY A 200 3.45 -17.65 -8.68
N GLY A 201 2.89 -17.09 -9.76
CA GLY A 201 1.45 -17.03 -9.99
C GLY A 201 0.78 -15.90 -9.21
N ILE A 202 -0.55 -15.79 -9.33
CA ILE A 202 -1.37 -14.80 -8.63
C ILE A 202 -2.49 -15.49 -7.83
N PRO A 203 -2.98 -14.89 -6.73
CA PRO A 203 -4.16 -15.38 -6.02
C PRO A 203 -5.38 -15.51 -6.94
N ALA A 204 -6.19 -16.54 -6.70
CA ALA A 204 -7.45 -16.79 -7.40
C ALA A 204 -8.58 -15.84 -6.97
#